data_AF-A0A177EF99-F1
#
_entry.id   AF-A0A177EF99-F1
#
_cell.length_a   1.000
_cell.length_b   1.000
_cell.length_c   1.000
_cell.angle_alpha   90.00
_cell.angle_beta   90.00
_cell.angle_gamma   90.00
#
_symmetry.space_group_name_H-M   'P 1'
#
loop_
_entity.id
_entity.type
_entity.pdbx_description
1 polymer ?
#
loop_
_entity_poly.entity_id
_entity_poly.type
_entity_poly.pdbx_seq_one_letter_code
_entity_poly.pdbx_strand_id
1 'polypeptide(L)'
;MAKSKNHTNQNQNRKAHRNGIYKPKDWQKLPTRGVPAAALKETRDELKQLYPVSKKKLMSFEERYAKEMEDPAIKRRRMIKSIGIRKMALNGIYL
;
A
#
# COMPACT_ATOMS: atom_id res chain seq x y z
N MET A 1 24.60 -4.31 55.83
CA MET A 1 23.79 -4.30 54.59
C MET A 1 22.75 -3.20 54.72
N ALA A 2 22.90 -2.08 54.03
CA ALA A 2 21.95 -0.96 54.13
C ALA A 2 20.78 -1.18 53.16
N LYS A 3 19.54 -0.92 53.61
CA LYS A 3 18.32 -1.11 52.80
C LYS A 3 18.27 -0.13 51.62
N SER A 4 17.82 -0.59 50.46
CA SER A 4 17.57 0.23 49.26
C SER A 4 16.07 0.33 48.94
N LYS A 5 15.69 1.22 48.01
CA LYS A 5 14.30 1.32 47.52
C LYS A 5 13.96 0.14 46.63
N ASN A 6 12.77 -0.45 46.83
CA ASN A 6 12.36 -1.69 46.15
C ASN A 6 11.73 -1.45 44.76
N HIS A 7 11.05 -0.32 44.55
CA HIS A 7 10.39 -0.01 43.27
C HIS A 7 10.10 1.49 43.11
N THR A 8 10.17 2.03 41.89
CA THR A 8 9.68 3.38 41.58
C THR A 8 9.31 3.58 40.11
N ASN A 9 8.12 4.14 39.87
CA ASN A 9 7.70 4.64 38.55
C ASN A 9 8.03 6.15 38.36
N GLN A 10 8.82 6.72 39.27
CA GLN A 10 9.19 8.13 39.19
C GLN A 10 10.00 8.37 37.92
N ASN A 11 9.73 9.50 37.25
CA ASN A 11 10.37 9.90 36.00
C ASN A 11 10.04 9.04 34.75
N GLN A 12 9.28 7.94 34.85
CA GLN A 12 8.97 7.15 33.65
C GLN A 12 8.03 7.90 32.69
N ASN A 13 6.99 8.54 33.21
CA ASN A 13 6.06 9.34 32.42
C ASN A 13 6.78 10.49 31.70
N ARG A 14 7.64 11.24 32.41
CA ARG A 14 8.44 12.32 31.79
C ARG A 14 9.32 11.78 30.66
N LYS A 15 9.96 10.62 30.85
CA LYS A 15 10.78 10.00 29.78
C LYS A 15 9.93 9.56 28.58
N ALA A 16 8.76 8.95 28.80
CA ALA A 16 7.88 8.52 27.73
C ALA A 16 7.37 9.72 26.90
N HIS A 17 7.06 10.85 27.55
CA HIS A 17 6.59 12.05 26.87
C HIS A 17 7.70 12.87 26.20
N ARG A 18 8.99 12.69 26.54
CA ARG A 18 10.10 13.42 25.86
C ARG A 18 10.10 13.23 24.35
N ASN A 19 9.81 12.01 23.89
CA ASN A 19 9.74 11.67 22.47
C ASN A 19 8.30 11.66 21.94
N GLY A 20 7.30 11.75 22.83
CA GLY A 20 5.89 11.54 22.52
C GLY A 20 5.47 10.07 22.55
N ILE A 21 4.22 9.83 23.00
CA ILE A 21 3.59 8.51 22.94
C ILE A 21 2.75 8.45 21.66
N TYR A 22 3.33 7.96 20.58
CA TYR A 22 2.66 7.89 19.28
C TYR A 22 1.69 6.72 19.21
N LYS A 23 0.51 6.96 18.62
CA LYS A 23 -0.41 5.90 18.22
C LYS A 23 0.18 5.08 17.07
N PRO A 24 -0.16 3.79 16.94
CA PRO A 24 0.21 3.01 15.77
C PRO A 24 -0.33 3.67 14.50
N LYS A 25 0.36 3.45 13.37
CA LYS A 25 -0.06 3.98 12.07
C LYS A 25 -1.21 3.14 11.52
N ASP A 26 -2.25 3.80 11.04
CA ASP A 26 -3.35 3.17 10.32
C ASP A 26 -2.98 3.01 8.84
N TRP A 27 -2.88 1.76 8.39
CA TRP A 27 -2.59 1.42 6.98
C TRP A 27 -3.87 0.99 6.28
N GLN A 28 -4.07 1.41 5.03
CA GLN A 28 -5.25 1.02 4.23
C GLN A 28 -5.34 -0.50 4.01
N LYS A 29 -4.21 -1.21 4.01
CA LYS A 29 -4.14 -2.67 3.87
C LYS A 29 -3.36 -3.25 5.03
N LEU A 30 -4.02 -4.11 5.79
CA LEU A 30 -3.42 -4.81 6.93
C LEU A 30 -2.80 -6.14 6.49
N PRO A 31 -1.77 -6.64 7.22
CA PRO A 31 -1.21 -7.96 6.95
C PRO A 31 -2.21 -9.07 7.30
N THR A 32 -2.18 -10.18 6.56
CA THR A 32 -3.08 -11.35 6.75
C THR A 32 -2.57 -12.36 7.79
N ARG A 33 -1.58 -11.99 8.59
CA ARG A 33 -0.99 -12.88 9.61
C ARG A 33 -2.03 -13.21 10.69
N GLY A 34 -2.27 -14.49 10.93
CA GLY A 34 -3.27 -14.97 11.89
C GLY A 34 -4.62 -15.33 11.27
N VAL A 35 -4.82 -15.10 9.97
CA VAL A 35 -5.97 -15.62 9.24
C VAL A 35 -5.79 -17.14 9.01
N PRO A 36 -6.84 -17.97 9.15
CA PRO A 36 -6.76 -19.41 8.91
C PRO A 36 -6.23 -19.76 7.52
N ALA A 37 -5.38 -20.78 7.44
CA ALA A 37 -4.75 -21.19 6.18
C ALA A 37 -5.77 -21.63 5.12
N ALA A 38 -6.88 -22.26 5.52
CA ALA A 38 -7.96 -22.67 4.62
C ALA A 38 -8.60 -21.45 3.92
N ALA A 39 -8.99 -20.42 4.69
CA ALA A 39 -9.56 -19.19 4.15
C ALA A 39 -8.56 -18.43 3.24
N LEU A 40 -7.27 -18.42 3.60
CA LEU A 40 -6.23 -17.85 2.74
C LEU A 40 -6.05 -18.63 1.44
N LYS A 41 -6.20 -19.96 1.48
CA LYS A 41 -6.12 -20.81 0.28
C LYS A 41 -7.31 -20.57 -0.64
N GLU A 42 -8.52 -20.56 -0.10
CA GLU A 42 -9.76 -20.30 -0.84
C GLU A 42 -9.72 -18.94 -1.54
N THR A 43 -9.48 -17.86 -0.79
CA THR A 43 -9.36 -16.51 -1.35
C THR A 43 -8.25 -16.40 -2.39
N ARG A 44 -7.11 -17.10 -2.19
CA ARG A 44 -6.02 -17.15 -3.18
C ARG A 44 -6.45 -17.90 -4.44
N ASP A 45 -7.18 -19.00 -4.31
CA ASP A 45 -7.62 -19.81 -5.44
C ASP A 45 -8.76 -19.13 -6.21
N GLU A 46 -9.69 -18.44 -5.55
CA GLU A 46 -10.68 -17.55 -6.17
C GLU A 46 -10.00 -16.41 -6.95
N LEU A 47 -9.01 -15.74 -6.34
CA LEU A 47 -8.25 -14.69 -7.02
C LEU A 47 -7.49 -15.25 -8.25
N LYS A 48 -6.97 -16.48 -8.19
CA LYS A 48 -6.40 -17.16 -9.34
C LYS A 48 -7.44 -17.53 -10.39
N GLN A 49 -8.70 -17.77 -10.04
CA GLN A 49 -9.75 -18.06 -11.02
C GLN A 49 -10.28 -16.79 -11.70
N LEU A 50 -10.45 -15.71 -10.94
CA LEU A 50 -10.85 -14.39 -11.44
C LEU A 50 -9.75 -13.73 -12.28
N TYR A 51 -8.51 -13.88 -11.82
CA TYR A 51 -7.30 -13.44 -12.49
C TYR A 51 -6.42 -14.64 -12.76
N PRO A 52 -6.84 -15.55 -13.66
CA PRO A 52 -5.98 -16.62 -14.07
C PRO A 52 -4.71 -15.99 -14.60
N VAL A 53 -3.58 -16.58 -14.24
CA VAL A 53 -2.32 -16.27 -14.91
C VAL A 53 -2.44 -16.81 -16.34
N SER A 54 -3.27 -16.18 -17.17
CA SER A 54 -3.48 -16.53 -18.57
C SER A 54 -4.03 -15.34 -19.40
N LYS A 55 -3.58 -15.28 -20.65
CA LYS A 55 -3.61 -14.20 -21.66
C LYS A 55 -2.95 -12.87 -21.35
N LYS A 56 -3.03 -12.28 -20.14
CA LYS A 56 -2.28 -11.05 -19.88
C LYS A 56 -0.79 -11.33 -20.13
N LYS A 57 -0.14 -12.26 -19.44
CA LYS A 57 1.28 -12.61 -19.65
C LYS A 57 1.69 -13.04 -21.08
N LEU A 58 0.74 -13.43 -21.94
CA LEU A 58 0.98 -13.82 -23.35
C LEU A 58 0.88 -12.65 -24.33
N MET A 59 0.00 -11.67 -24.05
CA MET A 59 -0.06 -10.45 -24.84
C MET A 59 1.13 -9.57 -24.46
N SER A 60 1.85 -9.07 -25.46
CA SER A 60 2.86 -8.02 -25.29
C SER A 60 2.23 -6.87 -24.49
N PHE A 61 3.03 -6.17 -23.68
CA PHE A 61 2.59 -4.95 -23.01
C PHE A 61 1.90 -3.98 -23.99
N GLU A 62 2.39 -3.94 -25.23
CA GLU A 62 1.88 -3.10 -26.32
C GLU A 62 0.48 -3.52 -26.76
N GLU A 63 0.21 -4.82 -26.89
CA GLU A 63 -1.11 -5.31 -27.31
C GLU A 63 -2.16 -5.09 -26.22
N ARG A 64 -1.77 -5.21 -24.94
CA ARG A 64 -2.66 -4.85 -23.82
C ARG A 64 -2.93 -3.35 -23.80
N TYR A 65 -1.90 -2.54 -24.02
CA TYR A 65 -2.05 -1.09 -24.07
C TYR A 65 -2.95 -0.67 -25.22
N ALA A 66 -2.78 -1.26 -26.41
CA ALA A 66 -3.63 -1.02 -27.58
C ALA A 66 -5.10 -1.38 -27.27
N LYS A 67 -5.35 -2.55 -26.69
CA LYS A 67 -6.70 -2.99 -26.32
C LYS A 67 -7.34 -2.13 -25.23
N GLU A 68 -6.57 -1.69 -24.24
CA GLU A 68 -7.03 -0.74 -23.22
C GLU A 68 -7.30 0.67 -23.79
N MET A 69 -6.65 1.04 -24.90
CA MET A 69 -6.86 2.31 -25.59
C MET A 69 -8.07 2.31 -26.52
N GLU A 70 -8.66 1.15 -26.80
CA GLU A 70 -9.96 1.06 -27.49
C GLU A 70 -11.11 1.56 -26.59
N ASP A 71 -10.98 1.42 -25.26
CA ASP A 71 -11.96 1.97 -24.32
C ASP A 71 -11.83 3.52 -24.22
N PRO A 72 -12.85 4.28 -24.63
CA PRO A 72 -12.79 5.74 -24.68
C PRO A 72 -12.70 6.41 -23.29
N ALA A 73 -13.12 5.74 -22.21
CA ALA A 73 -13.01 6.25 -20.85
C ALA A 73 -11.58 6.10 -20.31
N ILE A 74 -10.95 4.95 -20.56
CA ILE A 74 -9.57 4.67 -20.16
C ILE A 74 -8.60 5.56 -20.93
N LYS A 75 -8.82 5.72 -22.25
CA LYS A 75 -8.06 6.62 -23.12
C LYS A 75 -8.10 8.07 -22.62
N ARG A 76 -9.30 8.58 -22.29
CA ARG A 76 -9.46 9.94 -21.73
C ARG A 76 -8.75 10.11 -20.39
N ARG A 77 -8.88 9.16 -19.47
CA ARG A 77 -8.23 9.22 -18.15
C ARG A 77 -6.70 9.27 -18.26
N ARG A 78 -6.12 8.44 -19.14
CA ARG A 78 -4.66 8.46 -19.40
C ARG A 78 -4.22 9.75 -20.08
N MET A 79 -5.00 10.26 -21.03
CA MET A 79 -4.71 11.54 -21.69
C MET A 79 -4.66 12.69 -20.68
N ILE A 80 -5.66 12.81 -19.80
CA ILE A 80 -5.70 13.84 -18.73
C ILE A 80 -4.48 13.72 -17.82
N LYS A 81 -4.11 12.50 -17.41
CA LYS A 81 -2.92 12.27 -16.57
C LYS A 81 -1.63 12.67 -17.29
N SER A 82 -1.50 12.38 -18.59
CA SER A 82 -0.34 12.76 -19.42
C SER A 82 -0.23 14.28 -19.60
N ILE A 83 -1.36 14.98 -19.68
CA ILE A 83 -1.41 16.45 -19.76
C ILE A 83 -1.01 17.04 -18.41
N GLY A 84 -1.51 16.48 -17.31
CA GLY A 84 -1.15 16.90 -15.95
C GLY A 84 0.35 16.77 -15.67
N ILE A 85 0.93 15.62 -16.02
CA ILE A 85 2.38 15.38 -15.86
C ILE A 85 3.20 16.34 -16.74
N ARG A 86 2.80 16.55 -18.00
CA ARG A 86 3.47 17.52 -18.89
C ARG A 86 3.39 18.95 -18.37
N LYS A 87 2.23 19.36 -17.85
CA LYS A 87 2.02 20.68 -17.25
C LYS A 87 2.88 20.86 -16.00
N MET A 88 3.01 19.82 -15.17
CA MET A 88 3.91 19.83 -14.00
C MET A 88 5.38 19.95 -14.41
N ALA A 89 5.81 19.19 -15.42
CA ALA A 89 7.18 19.25 -15.94
C ALA A 89 7.52 20.62 -16.56
N LEU A 90 6.58 21.23 -17.31
CA LEU A 90 6.74 22.59 -17.85
C LEU A 90 6.83 23.66 -16.75
N ASN A 91 6.17 23.42 -15.62
CA ASN A 91 6.24 24.27 -14.44
C ASN A 91 7.44 23.95 -13.52
N GLY A 92 8.36 23.08 -13.95
CA GLY A 92 9.55 22.71 -13.19
C GLY A 92 9.29 21.85 -11.94
N ILE A 93 8.09 21.28 -11.82
CA ILE A 93 7.72 20.39 -10.71
C ILE A 93 7.92 18.96 -11.18
N TYR A 94 9.06 18.38 -10.81
CA TYR A 94 9.40 16.98 -11.08
C TYR A 94 9.08 16.12 -9.85
N LEU A 95 8.41 14.98 -10.06
CA LEU A 95 8.13 13.95 -9.07
C LEU A 95 9.32 13.00 -8.90
#